data_AF-M5PP05-F1
#
_entry.id   AF-M5PP05-F1
#
_cell.length_a   1.000
_cell.length_b   1.000
_cell.length_c   1.000
_cell.angle_alpha   90.00
_cell.angle_beta   90.00
_cell.angle_gamma   90.00
#
_symmetry.space_group_name_H-M   'P 1'
#
loop_
_entity.id
_entity.type
_entity.pdbx_description
1 polymer ?
#
loop_
_entity_poly.entity_id
_entity_poly.type
_entity_poly.pdbx_seq_one_letter_code
_entity_poly.pdbx_strand_id
1 'polypeptide(L)'
;LSLPSSGITLTAYGSGNAPVISGANVVSGLYAEAQSAGVTWIGSISAQPSQVFVNGVRGQRVGSAGEVNAARKWHWGSGRLTVFWDSGSAPAVEASLRQTVLNYNGHSNVVVDGLRIERASDTCVNMGVGNGNVLRNSVVADSFIKGVRSSGEAQHNNGRIENNKIFGCGAEGILLDGRMTGWVVQRNEIYNCAQLHNELVGGNAQQEWSGAIKVWGWIRAGYVGTLIIQNNYIHDILPQFGAGSVAHKRYVGIWLDELIDPTGRPLIARNRIVNTA
;
A
#
# COMPACT_ATOMS: atom_id res chain seq x y z
N LEU A 1 22.14 -2.06 -17.75
CA LEU A 1 22.61 -1.99 -16.35
C LEU A 1 22.90 -3.41 -15.90
N SER A 2 24.14 -3.74 -15.54
CA SER A 2 24.49 -5.05 -14.98
C SER A 2 23.92 -5.19 -13.58
N LEU A 3 23.31 -6.34 -13.28
CA LEU A 3 22.92 -6.72 -11.91
C LEU A 3 24.19 -6.78 -11.04
N PRO A 4 24.09 -6.53 -9.72
CA PRO A 4 25.23 -6.68 -8.82
C PRO A 4 25.79 -8.12 -8.90
N SER A 5 27.12 -8.25 -8.90
CA SER A 5 27.81 -9.55 -9.00
C SER A 5 27.63 -10.45 -7.77
N SER A 6 27.02 -9.91 -6.70
CA SER A 6 26.50 -10.64 -5.55
C SER A 6 25.17 -10.01 -5.12
N GLY A 7 24.09 -10.79 -5.10
CA GLY A 7 22.75 -10.30 -4.76
C GLY A 7 21.66 -11.34 -5.03
N ILE A 8 20.46 -11.08 -4.52
CA ILE A 8 19.28 -11.92 -4.75
C ILE A 8 18.38 -11.17 -5.74
N THR A 9 18.00 -11.83 -6.83
CA THR A 9 17.01 -11.28 -7.78
C THR A 9 15.73 -12.11 -7.73
N LEU A 10 14.61 -11.44 -7.43
CA LEU A 10 13.26 -11.98 -7.55
C LEU A 10 12.64 -11.36 -8.80
N THR A 11 12.35 -12.19 -9.79
CA THR A 11 11.84 -11.72 -11.09
C THR A 11 10.79 -12.64 -11.66
N ALA A 12 9.96 -12.09 -12.55
CA ALA A 12 9.09 -12.90 -13.39
C ALA A 12 9.92 -13.77 -14.34
N TYR A 13 9.40 -14.98 -14.63
CA TYR A 13 9.92 -15.86 -15.65
C TYR A 13 8.91 -16.01 -16.79
N GLY A 14 9.39 -15.95 -18.04
CA GLY A 14 8.56 -16.10 -19.23
C GLY A 14 7.90 -14.79 -19.72
N SER A 15 6.84 -14.93 -20.50
CA SER A 15 6.05 -13.82 -21.07
C SER A 15 4.61 -13.89 -20.58
N GLY A 16 3.91 -12.74 -20.57
CA GLY A 16 2.52 -12.64 -20.13
C GLY A 16 2.36 -11.73 -18.91
N ASN A 17 1.27 -11.92 -18.18
CA ASN A 17 0.96 -11.12 -16.99
C ASN A 17 2.02 -11.34 -15.89
N ALA A 18 2.37 -10.28 -15.17
CA ALA A 18 3.29 -10.37 -14.05
C ALA A 18 2.78 -11.36 -12.99
N PRO A 19 3.64 -12.25 -12.44
CA PRO A 19 3.27 -13.11 -11.33
C PRO A 19 2.76 -12.31 -10.14
N VAL A 20 1.71 -12.81 -9.48
CA VAL A 20 1.06 -12.14 -8.36
C VAL A 20 1.47 -12.79 -7.05
N ILE A 21 1.96 -11.98 -6.11
CA ILE A 21 2.14 -12.33 -4.71
C ILE A 21 1.12 -11.52 -3.91
N SER A 22 0.20 -12.18 -3.22
CA SER A 22 -0.93 -11.53 -2.55
C SER A 22 -0.92 -11.75 -1.03
N GLY A 23 -1.25 -10.68 -0.30
CA GLY A 23 -1.49 -10.72 1.14
C GLY A 23 -2.89 -11.22 1.52
N ALA A 24 -3.77 -11.41 0.54
CA ALA A 24 -5.14 -11.86 0.76
C ALA A 24 -5.28 -13.38 0.65
N ASN A 25 -6.29 -13.92 1.33
CA ASN A 25 -6.76 -15.28 1.14
C ASN A 25 -8.12 -15.27 0.43
N VAL A 26 -8.33 -16.22 -0.46
CA VAL A 26 -9.67 -16.52 -0.99
C VAL A 26 -10.55 -17.03 0.15
N VAL A 27 -11.74 -16.44 0.30
CA VAL A 27 -12.77 -16.90 1.23
C VAL A 27 -13.68 -17.86 0.46
N SER A 28 -13.56 -19.14 0.77
CA SER A 28 -14.35 -20.21 0.16
C SER A 28 -15.54 -20.60 1.02
N GLY A 29 -16.47 -21.38 0.46
CA GLY A 29 -17.62 -21.92 1.19
C GLY A 29 -18.65 -20.87 1.61
N LEU A 30 -18.76 -19.78 0.84
CA LEU A 30 -19.76 -18.75 1.09
C LEU A 30 -21.17 -19.33 0.96
N TYR A 31 -22.02 -19.05 1.95
CA TYR A 31 -23.44 -19.37 1.88
C TYR A 31 -24.29 -18.09 1.97
N ALA A 32 -25.47 -18.13 1.36
CA ALA A 32 -26.36 -16.99 1.29
C ALA A 32 -27.31 -16.95 2.50
N GLU A 33 -27.46 -15.76 3.08
CA GLU A 33 -28.53 -15.41 4.02
C GLU A 33 -29.34 -14.26 3.40
N ALA A 34 -30.64 -14.50 3.24
CA ALA A 34 -31.57 -13.51 2.71
C ALA A 34 -31.80 -12.39 3.74
N GLN A 35 -31.78 -11.15 3.26
CA GLN A 35 -32.13 -9.95 4.01
C GLN A 35 -33.31 -9.26 3.33
N SER A 36 -34.02 -8.40 4.06
CA SER A 36 -35.09 -7.56 3.48
C SER A 36 -34.58 -6.64 2.36
N ALA A 37 -33.27 -6.30 2.37
CA ALA A 37 -32.63 -5.40 1.43
C ALA A 37 -31.81 -6.11 0.31
N GLY A 38 -31.76 -7.45 0.27
CA GLY A 38 -30.97 -8.21 -0.72
C GLY A 38 -30.34 -9.49 -0.14
N VAL A 39 -29.21 -9.94 -0.70
CA VAL A 39 -28.50 -11.14 -0.25
C VAL A 39 -27.18 -10.79 0.44
N THR A 40 -26.98 -11.36 1.63
CA THR A 40 -25.69 -11.38 2.30
C THR A 40 -25.02 -12.75 2.13
N TRP A 41 -23.71 -12.73 1.91
CA TRP A 41 -22.88 -13.91 1.77
C TRP A 41 -21.98 -14.02 2.98
N ILE A 42 -21.96 -15.20 3.59
CA ILE A 42 -21.25 -15.44 4.84
C ILE A 42 -20.18 -16.49 4.63
N GLY A 43 -18.96 -16.16 5.05
CA GLY A 43 -17.82 -17.07 5.05
C GLY A 43 -17.13 -17.11 6.40
N SER A 44 -16.47 -18.23 6.68
CA SER A 44 -15.64 -18.40 7.87
C SER A 44 -14.22 -17.92 7.61
N ILE A 45 -13.70 -17.07 8.49
CA ILE A 45 -12.30 -16.64 8.46
C ILE A 45 -11.77 -16.49 9.89
N SER A 46 -10.60 -17.06 10.15
CA SER A 46 -10.06 -17.24 11.51
C SER A 46 -9.58 -15.95 12.18
N ALA A 47 -9.37 -14.89 11.42
CA ALA A 47 -8.92 -13.60 11.91
C ALA A 47 -9.66 -12.47 11.20
N GLN A 48 -9.80 -11.33 11.89
CA GLN A 48 -10.39 -10.13 11.33
C GLN A 48 -9.54 -9.62 10.16
N PRO A 49 -10.10 -9.51 8.95
CA PRO A 49 -9.37 -8.94 7.83
C PRO A 49 -9.28 -7.41 7.97
N SER A 50 -8.19 -6.86 7.47
CA SER A 50 -8.00 -5.41 7.33
C SER A 50 -8.81 -4.84 6.16
N GLN A 51 -8.96 -5.63 5.10
CA GLN A 51 -9.64 -5.30 3.87
C GLN A 51 -10.31 -6.54 3.30
N VAL A 52 -11.41 -6.31 2.59
CA VAL A 52 -12.11 -7.34 1.83
C VAL A 52 -12.30 -6.84 0.41
N PHE A 53 -12.07 -7.71 -0.57
CA PHE A 53 -12.27 -7.48 -1.98
C PHE A 53 -13.39 -8.38 -2.46
N VAL A 54 -14.32 -7.80 -3.21
CA VAL A 54 -15.50 -8.49 -3.76
C VAL A 54 -15.42 -8.34 -5.28
N ASN A 55 -15.25 -9.45 -5.98
CA ASN A 55 -14.96 -9.50 -7.42
C ASN A 55 -13.80 -8.57 -7.81
N GLY A 56 -12.72 -8.63 -7.02
CA GLY A 56 -11.51 -7.85 -7.23
C GLY A 56 -11.58 -6.37 -6.82
N VAL A 57 -12.75 -5.87 -6.41
CA VAL A 57 -12.94 -4.47 -5.98
C VAL A 57 -12.99 -4.38 -4.47
N ARG A 58 -12.25 -3.42 -3.88
CA ARG A 58 -12.25 -3.18 -2.44
C ARG A 58 -13.67 -2.87 -1.93
N GLY A 59 -14.06 -3.55 -0.87
CA GLY A 59 -15.32 -3.33 -0.16
C GLY A 59 -15.20 -2.31 0.97
N GLN A 60 -16.34 -1.82 1.44
CA GLN A 60 -16.45 -0.87 2.55
C GLN A 60 -16.75 -1.61 3.86
N ARG A 61 -15.92 -1.39 4.88
CA ARG A 61 -16.20 -1.96 6.20
C ARG A 61 -17.34 -1.20 6.88
N VAL A 62 -18.23 -1.92 7.55
CA VAL A 62 -19.29 -1.35 8.39
C VAL A 62 -19.22 -1.86 9.83
N GLY A 63 -19.83 -1.11 10.75
CA GLY A 63 -19.71 -1.32 12.20
C GLY A 63 -20.46 -2.54 12.71
N SER A 64 -21.50 -2.98 12.01
CA SER A 64 -22.31 -4.14 12.39
C SER A 64 -22.79 -4.95 11.17
N ALA A 65 -23.18 -6.21 11.41
CA ALA A 65 -23.75 -7.05 10.37
C ALA A 65 -25.04 -6.46 9.77
N GLY A 66 -25.86 -5.75 10.56
CA GLY A 66 -27.08 -5.09 10.08
C GLY A 66 -26.83 -3.92 9.11
N GLU A 67 -25.62 -3.36 9.09
CA GLU A 67 -25.23 -2.30 8.15
C GLU A 67 -24.72 -2.86 6.81
N VAL A 68 -24.62 -4.19 6.67
CA VAL A 68 -24.18 -4.88 5.45
C VAL A 68 -25.36 -4.97 4.47
N ASN A 69 -25.73 -3.82 3.89
CA ASN A 69 -26.98 -3.61 3.16
C ASN A 69 -26.84 -3.00 1.77
N ALA A 70 -25.61 -2.93 1.24
CA ALA A 70 -25.33 -2.41 -0.10
C ALA A 70 -24.09 -3.07 -0.68
N ALA A 71 -23.99 -3.11 -2.01
CA ALA A 71 -22.93 -3.82 -2.74
C ALA A 71 -21.53 -3.59 -2.14
N ARG A 72 -20.85 -4.70 -1.80
CA ARG A 72 -19.48 -4.72 -1.26
C ARG A 72 -19.32 -4.13 0.14
N LYS A 73 -20.40 -3.76 0.84
CA LYS A 73 -20.31 -3.55 2.28
C LYS A 73 -19.99 -4.88 2.96
N TRP A 74 -19.18 -4.82 4.00
CA TRP A 74 -18.79 -6.02 4.74
C TRP A 74 -18.60 -5.74 6.22
N HIS A 75 -18.86 -6.77 7.01
CA HIS A 75 -18.63 -6.78 8.44
C HIS A 75 -17.93 -8.08 8.83
N TRP A 76 -17.04 -8.01 9.80
CA TRP A 76 -16.48 -9.20 10.43
C TRP A 76 -16.78 -9.17 11.92
N GLY A 77 -17.35 -10.26 12.42
CA GLY A 77 -17.69 -10.44 13.82
C GLY A 77 -17.87 -11.91 14.16
N SER A 78 -17.47 -12.32 15.36
CA SER A 78 -17.63 -13.70 15.84
C SER A 78 -17.10 -14.77 14.87
N GLY A 79 -15.96 -14.50 14.22
CA GLY A 79 -15.32 -15.42 13.25
C GLY A 79 -16.00 -15.52 11.88
N ARG A 80 -17.03 -14.70 11.62
CA ARG A 80 -17.78 -14.67 10.37
C ARG A 80 -17.52 -13.39 9.61
N LEU A 81 -17.21 -13.53 8.33
CA LEU A 81 -17.22 -12.43 7.37
C LEU A 81 -18.57 -12.40 6.66
N THR A 82 -19.31 -11.31 6.81
CA THR A 82 -20.58 -11.03 6.11
C THR A 82 -20.32 -10.01 5.02
N VAL A 83 -20.74 -10.28 3.79
CA VAL A 83 -20.58 -9.40 2.62
C VAL A 83 -21.92 -9.25 1.91
N PHE A 84 -22.31 -8.04 1.53
CA PHE A 84 -23.51 -7.85 0.72
C PHE A 84 -23.18 -7.95 -0.78
N TRP A 85 -23.93 -8.80 -1.49
CA TRP A 85 -23.83 -8.93 -2.94
C TRP A 85 -25.12 -9.50 -3.54
N ASP A 86 -25.81 -8.68 -4.33
CA ASP A 86 -27.14 -8.98 -4.85
C ASP A 86 -27.11 -9.26 -6.36
N SER A 87 -26.54 -10.42 -6.74
CA SER A 87 -26.50 -10.88 -8.14
C SER A 87 -27.00 -12.31 -8.33
N GLY A 88 -27.65 -12.89 -7.32
CA GLY A 88 -28.14 -14.28 -7.35
C GLY A 88 -27.07 -15.38 -7.27
N SER A 89 -25.78 -15.03 -7.26
CA SER A 89 -24.64 -15.96 -7.14
C SER A 89 -23.57 -15.43 -6.19
N ALA A 90 -22.78 -16.34 -5.64
CA ALA A 90 -21.72 -16.00 -4.68
C ALA A 90 -20.65 -15.13 -5.36
N PRO A 91 -20.27 -13.98 -4.79
CA PRO A 91 -19.14 -13.22 -5.31
C PRO A 91 -17.81 -13.94 -5.01
N ALA A 92 -16.77 -13.64 -5.79
CA ALA A 92 -15.41 -13.94 -5.40
C ALA A 92 -15.02 -13.00 -4.24
N VAL A 93 -14.65 -13.57 -3.09
CA VAL A 93 -14.27 -12.79 -1.90
C VAL A 93 -12.84 -13.11 -1.53
N GLU A 94 -12.04 -12.06 -1.35
CA GLU A 94 -10.65 -12.16 -0.90
C GLU A 94 -10.43 -11.22 0.28
N ALA A 95 -9.73 -11.72 1.31
CA ALA A 95 -9.59 -11.04 2.59
C ALA A 95 -8.11 -10.86 2.95
N SER A 96 -7.68 -9.61 3.18
CA SER A 96 -6.30 -9.24 3.49
C SER A 96 -5.94 -9.60 4.93
N LEU A 97 -5.08 -10.61 5.08
CA LEU A 97 -4.67 -11.18 6.37
C LEU A 97 -3.17 -11.08 6.65
N ARG A 98 -2.32 -11.06 5.61
CA ARG A 98 -0.86 -10.99 5.80
C ARG A 98 -0.40 -9.55 5.94
N GLN A 99 0.24 -9.24 7.06
CA GLN A 99 0.74 -7.89 7.34
C GLN A 99 1.70 -7.39 6.27
N THR A 100 2.66 -8.22 5.88
CA THR A 100 3.60 -7.91 4.80
C THR A 100 3.61 -9.01 3.76
N VAL A 101 3.61 -8.61 2.49
CA VAL A 101 3.59 -9.56 1.36
C VAL A 101 5.01 -9.97 0.99
N LEU A 102 5.89 -8.99 0.78
CA LEU A 102 7.31 -9.21 0.53
C LEU A 102 8.14 -8.42 1.53
N ASN A 103 8.93 -9.12 2.34
CA ASN A 103 9.79 -8.52 3.36
C ASN A 103 11.23 -8.98 3.16
N TYR A 104 12.13 -8.02 2.96
CA TYR A 104 13.58 -8.26 2.90
C TYR A 104 14.35 -7.22 3.72
N ASN A 105 13.71 -6.69 4.77
CA ASN A 105 14.38 -5.89 5.79
C ASN A 105 15.61 -6.63 6.35
N GLY A 106 16.74 -5.95 6.48
CA GLY A 106 18.01 -6.52 6.94
C GLY A 106 18.86 -7.12 5.82
N HIS A 107 18.37 -7.17 4.58
CA HIS A 107 19.10 -7.69 3.42
C HIS A 107 19.53 -6.58 2.47
N SER A 108 20.71 -6.73 1.87
CA SER A 108 21.28 -5.80 0.89
C SER A 108 21.38 -6.46 -0.49
N ASN A 109 21.45 -5.65 -1.55
CA ASN A 109 21.55 -6.10 -2.94
C ASN A 109 20.40 -7.02 -3.38
N VAL A 110 19.19 -6.78 -2.86
CA VAL A 110 17.97 -7.46 -3.32
C VAL A 110 17.37 -6.67 -4.47
N VAL A 111 17.11 -7.35 -5.59
CA VAL A 111 16.42 -6.80 -6.76
C VAL A 111 15.08 -7.49 -6.91
N VAL A 112 14.00 -6.70 -6.92
CA VAL A 112 12.64 -7.13 -7.25
C VAL A 112 12.25 -6.53 -8.58
N ASP A 113 11.94 -7.36 -9.57
CA ASP A 113 11.74 -6.94 -10.96
C ASP A 113 10.51 -7.63 -11.59
N GLY A 114 9.60 -6.86 -12.18
CA GLY A 114 8.51 -7.43 -12.97
C GLY A 114 7.45 -8.22 -12.19
N LEU A 115 7.25 -7.96 -10.90
CA LEU A 115 6.26 -8.67 -10.07
C LEU A 115 5.02 -7.81 -9.78
N ARG A 116 3.87 -8.44 -9.53
CA ARG A 116 2.70 -7.81 -8.90
C ARG A 116 2.63 -8.22 -7.44
N ILE A 117 2.64 -7.25 -6.53
CA ILE A 117 2.65 -7.45 -5.08
C ILE A 117 1.47 -6.69 -4.49
N GLU A 118 0.52 -7.39 -3.87
CA GLU A 118 -0.78 -6.77 -3.59
C GLU A 118 -1.47 -7.18 -2.30
N ARG A 119 -2.45 -6.36 -1.89
CA ARG A 119 -3.49 -6.69 -0.88
C ARG A 119 -2.94 -7.06 0.49
N ALA A 120 -1.86 -6.42 0.91
CA ALA A 120 -1.32 -6.53 2.26
C ALA A 120 -2.30 -5.99 3.30
N SER A 121 -2.32 -6.60 4.49
CA SER A 121 -3.06 -6.04 5.62
C SER A 121 -2.38 -4.86 6.30
N ASP A 122 -1.17 -4.52 5.86
CA ASP A 122 -0.44 -3.31 6.25
C ASP A 122 0.43 -2.83 5.08
N THR A 123 1.50 -3.55 4.77
CA THR A 123 2.55 -3.09 3.85
C THR A 123 2.79 -4.10 2.72
N CYS A 124 2.76 -3.71 1.46
CA CYS A 124 3.03 -4.68 0.37
C CYS A 124 4.51 -5.05 0.30
N VAL A 125 5.41 -4.07 0.19
CA VAL A 125 6.86 -4.29 0.10
C VAL A 125 7.58 -3.61 1.26
N ASN A 126 8.23 -4.40 2.11
CA ASN A 126 9.12 -3.90 3.15
C ASN A 126 10.58 -4.14 2.74
N MET A 127 11.23 -3.08 2.24
CA MET A 127 12.66 -3.05 1.94
C MET A 127 13.51 -2.90 3.21
N GLY A 128 12.94 -2.26 4.24
CA GLY A 128 13.57 -2.05 5.54
C GLY A 128 14.95 -1.41 5.49
N VAL A 129 15.81 -1.81 6.43
CA VAL A 129 17.22 -1.42 6.53
C VAL A 129 18.04 -2.37 5.64
N GLY A 130 18.57 -1.84 4.54
CA GLY A 130 19.42 -2.58 3.61
C GLY A 130 20.08 -1.66 2.59
N ASN A 131 21.19 -2.08 2.00
CA ASN A 131 21.94 -1.27 1.04
C ASN A 131 21.75 -1.77 -0.40
N GLY A 132 21.62 -0.86 -1.36
CA GLY A 132 21.59 -1.22 -2.79
C GLY A 132 20.36 -2.02 -3.22
N ASN A 133 19.28 -1.99 -2.44
CA ASN A 133 18.03 -2.68 -2.79
C ASN A 133 17.29 -1.95 -3.91
N VAL A 134 16.71 -2.70 -4.84
CA VAL A 134 16.02 -2.18 -6.02
C VAL A 134 14.64 -2.81 -6.15
N LEU A 135 13.62 -1.98 -6.23
CA LEU A 135 12.28 -2.36 -6.69
C LEU A 135 12.04 -1.70 -8.05
N ARG A 136 11.84 -2.49 -9.10
CA ARG A 136 11.61 -1.95 -10.44
C ARG A 136 10.62 -2.72 -11.30
N ASN A 137 10.08 -2.04 -12.31
CA ASN A 137 9.17 -2.58 -13.32
C ASN A 137 8.01 -3.38 -12.72
N SER A 138 7.64 -3.10 -11.48
CA SER A 138 6.72 -3.90 -10.68
C SER A 138 5.42 -3.15 -10.45
N VAL A 139 4.38 -3.89 -10.11
CA VAL A 139 3.09 -3.34 -9.69
C VAL A 139 2.92 -3.58 -8.20
N VAL A 140 2.74 -2.51 -7.43
CA VAL A 140 2.45 -2.58 -6.00
C VAL A 140 1.06 -2.02 -5.77
N ALA A 141 0.14 -2.85 -5.29
CA ALA A 141 -1.26 -2.46 -5.23
C ALA A 141 -1.92 -2.76 -3.89
N ASP A 142 -2.87 -1.91 -3.53
CA ASP A 142 -3.94 -2.27 -2.60
C ASP A 142 -3.52 -2.63 -1.16
N SER A 143 -2.42 -2.07 -0.67
CA SER A 143 -2.01 -2.18 0.73
C SER A 143 -2.95 -1.42 1.68
N PHE A 144 -3.05 -1.89 2.92
CA PHE A 144 -3.87 -1.21 3.93
C PHE A 144 -3.27 0.09 4.42
N ILE A 145 -1.94 0.14 4.54
CA ILE A 145 -1.19 1.31 4.94
C ILE A 145 -0.21 1.65 3.83
N LYS A 146 0.89 0.90 3.67
CA LYS A 146 2.03 1.32 2.81
C LYS A 146 2.19 0.44 1.57
N GLY A 147 2.32 1.05 0.40
CA GLY A 147 2.71 0.30 -0.80
C GLY A 147 4.12 -0.26 -0.64
N VAL A 148 5.09 0.65 -0.56
CA VAL A 148 6.51 0.35 -0.39
C VAL A 148 7.03 1.09 0.83
N ARG A 149 7.81 0.41 1.67
CA ARG A 149 8.48 1.00 2.83
C ARG A 149 9.96 0.68 2.83
N SER A 150 10.81 1.69 3.04
CA SER A 150 12.18 1.52 3.53
C SER A 150 12.36 2.42 4.73
N SER A 151 12.75 1.82 5.85
CA SER A 151 12.57 2.43 7.16
C SER A 151 13.48 1.84 8.21
N GLY A 152 13.88 2.64 9.20
CA GLY A 152 14.53 2.18 10.41
C GLY A 152 15.63 3.11 10.93
N GLU A 153 16.00 2.93 12.21
CA GLU A 153 17.01 3.75 12.88
C GLU A 153 18.44 3.49 12.38
N ALA A 154 18.69 2.29 11.85
CA ALA A 154 19.98 1.92 11.28
C ALA A 154 20.16 2.47 9.87
N GLN A 155 21.42 2.77 9.53
CA GLN A 155 21.73 3.39 8.24
C GLN A 155 21.47 2.44 7.07
N HIS A 156 20.77 2.93 6.04
CA HIS A 156 20.44 2.17 4.83
C HIS A 156 20.55 3.04 3.58
N ASN A 157 21.30 2.57 2.59
CA ASN A 157 21.81 3.44 1.54
C ASN A 157 21.52 2.93 0.14
N ASN A 158 21.58 3.86 -0.83
CA ASN A 158 21.66 3.55 -2.25
C ASN A 158 20.48 2.72 -2.78
N GLY A 159 19.32 2.82 -2.14
CA GLY A 159 18.11 2.14 -2.58
C GLY A 159 17.47 2.80 -3.79
N ARG A 160 16.77 2.02 -4.61
CA ARG A 160 16.10 2.49 -5.82
C ARG A 160 14.67 1.96 -5.90
N ILE A 161 13.73 2.87 -6.14
CA ILE A 161 12.35 2.52 -6.48
C ILE A 161 12.06 3.18 -7.83
N GLU A 162 12.05 2.38 -8.91
CA GLU A 162 11.98 2.94 -10.26
C GLU A 162 11.11 2.17 -11.25
N ASN A 163 10.44 2.89 -12.16
CA ASN A 163 9.58 2.29 -13.20
C ASN A 163 8.43 1.42 -12.64
N ASN A 164 7.93 1.71 -11.44
CA ASN A 164 6.83 0.95 -10.84
C ASN A 164 5.48 1.63 -11.06
N LYS A 165 4.42 0.83 -11.01
CA LYS A 165 3.04 1.31 -10.86
C LYS A 165 2.58 1.02 -9.43
N ILE A 166 2.29 2.06 -8.66
CA ILE A 166 1.95 1.95 -7.22
C ILE A 166 0.61 2.60 -6.96
N PHE A 167 -0.38 1.84 -6.47
CA PHE A 167 -1.73 2.39 -6.33
C PHE A 167 -2.62 1.71 -5.30
N GLY A 168 -3.71 2.38 -4.92
CA GLY A 168 -4.70 1.85 -3.99
C GLY A 168 -4.16 1.67 -2.57
N CYS A 169 -3.04 2.31 -2.22
CA CYS A 169 -2.45 2.19 -0.89
C CYS A 169 -3.22 3.08 0.09
N GLY A 170 -3.56 2.54 1.26
CA GLY A 170 -4.41 3.27 2.20
C GLY A 170 -3.79 4.52 2.81
N ALA A 171 -2.48 4.49 3.07
CA ALA A 171 -1.67 5.63 3.49
C ALA A 171 -0.65 5.94 2.38
N GLU A 172 0.63 5.68 2.59
CA GLU A 172 1.67 6.03 1.63
C GLU A 172 1.75 5.07 0.44
N GLY A 173 1.96 5.60 -0.77
CA GLY A 173 2.43 4.78 -1.89
C GLY A 173 3.86 4.31 -1.63
N ILE A 174 4.74 5.26 -1.29
CA ILE A 174 6.12 5.02 -0.89
C ILE A 174 6.38 5.77 0.42
N LEU A 175 6.80 5.05 1.46
CA LEU A 175 7.37 5.61 2.68
C LEU A 175 8.89 5.36 2.70
N LEU A 176 9.65 6.44 2.78
CA LEU A 176 11.06 6.41 3.13
C LEU A 176 11.21 7.07 4.50
N ASP A 177 11.82 6.38 5.45
CA ASP A 177 12.09 6.94 6.77
C ASP A 177 13.47 6.52 7.29
N GLY A 178 13.98 7.22 8.29
CA GLY A 178 15.19 6.81 8.99
C GLY A 178 16.50 7.34 8.39
N ARG A 179 17.62 6.73 8.83
CA ARG A 179 18.97 7.18 8.46
C ARG A 179 19.34 6.73 7.04
N MET A 180 18.91 7.48 6.04
CA MET A 180 19.13 7.11 4.65
C MET A 180 20.03 8.08 3.85
N THR A 181 20.72 7.57 2.83
CA THR A 181 21.42 8.37 1.80
C THR A 181 21.53 7.63 0.47
N GLY A 182 21.70 8.35 -0.62
CA GLY A 182 21.84 7.78 -1.97
C GLY A 182 20.54 7.23 -2.57
N TRP A 183 19.39 7.54 -1.99
CA TRP A 183 18.11 7.00 -2.45
C TRP A 183 17.62 7.67 -3.73
N VAL A 184 17.04 6.86 -4.63
CA VAL A 184 16.45 7.35 -5.88
C VAL A 184 15.04 6.78 -6.06
N VAL A 185 14.06 7.68 -6.15
CA VAL A 185 12.66 7.38 -6.47
C VAL A 185 12.32 8.05 -7.80
N GLN A 186 12.19 7.27 -8.87
CA GLN A 186 12.03 7.85 -10.19
C GLN A 186 11.21 7.05 -11.18
N ARG A 187 10.55 7.76 -12.12
CA ARG A 187 9.78 7.13 -13.21
C ARG A 187 8.70 6.17 -12.71
N ASN A 188 8.20 6.38 -11.49
CA ASN A 188 7.05 5.64 -10.99
C ASN A 188 5.76 6.36 -11.37
N GLU A 189 4.71 5.59 -11.65
CA GLU A 189 3.33 6.06 -11.68
C GLU A 189 2.70 5.74 -10.32
N ILE A 190 2.29 6.76 -9.57
CA ILE A 190 1.73 6.62 -8.21
C ILE A 190 0.39 7.32 -8.14
N TYR A 191 -0.67 6.57 -7.83
CA TYR A 191 -2.02 7.13 -7.85
C TYR A 191 -2.99 6.40 -6.97
N ASN A 192 -4.11 7.03 -6.64
CA ASN A 192 -5.11 6.46 -5.75
C ASN A 192 -4.50 5.95 -4.42
N CYS A 193 -3.45 6.63 -3.95
CA CYS A 193 -2.86 6.37 -2.63
C CYS A 193 -3.38 7.39 -1.64
N ALA A 194 -3.22 7.06 -0.36
CA ALA A 194 -3.69 7.86 0.76
C ALA A 194 -5.23 7.99 0.77
N GLN A 195 -5.91 6.92 0.36
CA GLN A 195 -7.37 6.86 0.18
C GLN A 195 -8.12 6.28 1.38
N LEU A 196 -7.46 5.52 2.25
CA LEU A 196 -8.15 4.90 3.37
C LEU A 196 -8.17 5.85 4.57
N HIS A 197 -9.35 5.96 5.16
CA HIS A 197 -9.61 6.77 6.33
C HIS A 197 -10.54 5.99 7.27
N ASN A 198 -10.58 6.41 8.54
CA ASN A 198 -11.33 5.76 9.61
C ASN A 198 -12.78 5.38 9.23
N GLU A 199 -13.43 6.16 8.37
CA GLU A 199 -14.80 5.96 7.91
C GLU A 199 -14.96 4.87 6.82
N LEU A 200 -13.88 4.46 6.13
CA LEU A 200 -13.86 3.31 5.21
C LEU A 200 -13.41 2.00 5.87
N VAL A 201 -12.57 2.09 6.91
CA VAL A 201 -11.84 0.92 7.43
C VAL A 201 -11.83 0.76 8.96
N GLY A 202 -12.42 1.69 9.71
CA GLY A 202 -12.32 1.78 11.16
C GLY A 202 -11.05 2.53 11.60
N GLY A 203 -11.07 3.14 12.79
CA GLY A 203 -10.00 4.02 13.29
C GLY A 203 -8.57 3.47 13.16
N ASN A 204 -7.69 4.14 12.41
CA ASN A 204 -6.24 3.84 12.39
C ASN A 204 -5.41 5.12 12.21
N ALA A 205 -4.69 5.51 13.28
CA ALA A 205 -3.87 6.72 13.31
C ALA A 205 -2.72 6.74 12.27
N GLN A 206 -2.31 5.58 11.73
CA GLN A 206 -1.21 5.52 10.75
C GLN A 206 -1.62 5.96 9.34
N GLN A 207 -2.89 6.28 9.10
CA GLN A 207 -3.37 6.80 7.80
C GLN A 207 -3.36 8.34 7.76
N GLU A 208 -3.01 8.99 8.86
CA GLU A 208 -2.89 10.44 8.97
C GLU A 208 -1.54 10.93 8.42
N TRP A 209 -1.51 12.16 7.89
CA TRP A 209 -0.29 12.79 7.35
C TRP A 209 0.38 11.96 6.25
N SER A 210 -0.42 11.49 5.29
CA SER A 210 -0.01 10.54 4.25
C SER A 210 0.25 11.25 2.91
N GLY A 211 0.93 10.56 1.99
CA GLY A 211 1.14 11.08 0.64
C GLY A 211 1.55 10.00 -0.34
N ALA A 212 1.61 10.34 -1.63
CA ALA A 212 2.08 9.38 -2.64
C ALA A 212 3.51 8.94 -2.34
N ILE A 213 4.38 9.90 -2.07
CA ILE A 213 5.74 9.70 -1.56
C ILE A 213 5.88 10.49 -0.26
N LYS A 214 6.15 9.80 0.83
CA LYS A 214 6.47 10.41 2.11
C LYS A 214 7.90 10.07 2.49
N VAL A 215 8.61 11.10 2.89
CA VAL A 215 9.95 11.04 3.44
C VAL A 215 9.87 11.62 4.84
N TRP A 216 10.25 10.83 5.84
CA TRP A 216 10.10 11.24 7.22
C TRP A 216 11.29 10.85 8.10
N GLY A 217 11.84 11.83 8.81
CA GLY A 217 12.88 11.65 9.82
C GLY A 217 12.38 11.96 11.23
N TRP A 218 12.45 10.98 12.13
CA TRP A 218 12.18 11.20 13.56
C TRP A 218 13.49 11.26 14.37
N ILE A 219 13.73 12.37 15.06
CA ILE A 219 14.83 12.59 16.01
C ILE A 219 16.21 12.22 15.42
N ARG A 220 16.97 11.28 16.01
CA ARG A 220 18.35 10.92 15.60
C ARG A 220 18.41 10.15 14.27
N ALA A 221 17.26 9.92 13.64
CA ALA A 221 17.10 9.12 12.43
C ALA A 221 16.51 9.91 11.26
N GLY A 222 16.92 11.18 11.09
CA GLY A 222 16.64 11.92 9.85
C GLY A 222 17.44 11.39 8.67
N TYR A 223 16.99 11.67 7.44
CA TYR A 223 17.78 11.28 6.28
C TYR A 223 19.10 12.05 6.27
N VAL A 224 20.19 11.31 6.10
CA VAL A 224 21.52 11.84 6.36
C VAL A 224 22.10 12.44 5.09
N GLY A 225 21.77 11.96 3.90
CA GLY A 225 22.43 12.40 2.67
C GLY A 225 21.51 12.58 1.47
N THR A 226 22.00 12.24 0.28
CA THR A 226 21.32 12.60 -0.98
C THR A 226 20.05 11.78 -1.18
N LEU A 227 18.97 12.45 -1.58
CA LEU A 227 17.72 11.85 -2.01
C LEU A 227 17.31 12.46 -3.35
N ILE A 228 16.96 11.62 -4.33
CA ILE A 228 16.47 12.08 -5.62
C ILE A 228 15.03 11.57 -5.81
N ILE A 229 14.08 12.49 -5.97
CA ILE A 229 12.71 12.20 -6.38
C ILE A 229 12.46 12.89 -7.71
N GLN A 230 12.46 12.14 -8.82
CA GLN A 230 12.36 12.75 -10.15
C GLN A 230 11.57 11.97 -11.17
N ASN A 231 11.01 12.67 -12.16
CA ASN A 231 10.31 12.06 -13.29
C ASN A 231 9.18 11.10 -12.87
N ASN A 232 8.61 11.25 -11.67
CA ASN A 232 7.45 10.46 -11.26
C ASN A 232 6.17 11.12 -11.82
N TYR A 233 5.20 10.29 -12.18
CA TYR A 233 3.85 10.73 -12.47
C TYR A 233 2.98 10.40 -11.27
N ILE A 234 2.53 11.43 -10.55
CA ILE A 234 1.75 11.30 -9.33
C ILE A 234 0.37 11.89 -9.61
N HIS A 235 -0.68 11.10 -9.46
CA HIS A 235 -2.02 11.62 -9.71
C HIS A 235 -3.09 11.03 -8.80
N ASP A 236 -4.23 11.71 -8.72
CA ASP A 236 -5.40 11.27 -7.95
C ASP A 236 -5.05 10.86 -6.52
N ILE A 237 -4.19 11.67 -5.89
CA ILE A 237 -3.88 11.59 -4.47
C ILE A 237 -4.96 12.40 -3.76
N LEU A 238 -6.16 11.83 -3.82
CA LEU A 238 -7.38 12.41 -3.32
C LEU A 238 -7.89 11.54 -2.18
N PRO A 239 -8.01 12.10 -0.97
CA PRO A 239 -8.79 11.43 0.05
C PRO A 239 -10.25 11.39 -0.36
N GLN A 240 -10.89 10.25 -0.09
CA GLN A 240 -12.34 10.23 -0.09
C GLN A 240 -12.79 10.90 1.20
N PHE A 241 -13.32 12.12 1.14
CA PHE A 241 -13.88 12.77 2.32
C PHE A 241 -15.39 12.56 2.36
N GLY A 242 -15.91 12.15 3.52
CA GLY A 242 -17.31 12.38 3.88
C GLY A 242 -17.46 13.73 4.59
N ALA A 243 -18.66 14.32 4.56
CA ALA A 243 -18.95 15.53 5.34
C ALA A 243 -18.66 15.29 6.83
N GLY A 244 -17.82 16.14 7.45
CA GLY A 244 -17.42 16.03 8.86
C GLY A 244 -16.00 15.51 9.12
N SER A 245 -15.19 15.24 8.09
CA SER A 245 -13.80 14.82 8.25
C SER A 245 -12.89 15.93 8.82
N VAL A 246 -12.10 15.59 9.85
CA VAL A 246 -11.24 16.53 10.60
C VAL A 246 -10.07 17.07 9.78
N ALA A 247 -9.72 18.35 10.00
CA ALA A 247 -8.71 19.13 9.26
C ALA A 247 -7.25 18.62 9.31
N HIS A 248 -6.94 17.58 10.10
CA HIS A 248 -5.58 17.04 10.25
C HIS A 248 -5.22 15.98 9.19
N LYS A 249 -6.18 15.60 8.34
CA LYS A 249 -5.98 14.65 7.26
C LYS A 249 -5.35 15.35 6.03
N ARG A 250 -4.03 15.57 6.06
CA ARG A 250 -3.29 16.11 4.90
C ARG A 250 -2.86 14.99 3.97
N TYR A 251 -3.14 15.18 2.69
CA TYR A 251 -2.80 14.25 1.62
C TYR A 251 -2.08 15.02 0.53
N VAL A 252 -0.86 14.62 0.22
CA VAL A 252 0.01 15.36 -0.70
C VAL A 252 0.68 14.42 -1.68
N GLY A 253 1.05 14.94 -2.85
CA GLY A 253 1.82 14.15 -3.82
C GLY A 253 3.18 13.74 -3.25
N ILE A 254 3.92 14.70 -2.69
CA ILE A 254 5.23 14.49 -2.09
C ILE A 254 5.28 15.22 -0.75
N TRP A 255 5.57 14.48 0.32
CA TRP A 255 5.79 15.00 1.67
C TRP A 255 7.26 14.77 2.05
N LEU A 256 8.00 15.83 2.39
CA LEU A 256 9.30 15.72 3.05
C LEU A 256 9.19 16.40 4.43
N ASP A 257 9.39 15.62 5.50
CA ASP A 257 9.39 16.09 6.88
C ASP A 257 10.67 15.65 7.59
N GLU A 258 11.50 16.61 7.96
CA GLU A 258 12.72 16.33 8.70
C GLU A 258 12.82 17.24 9.90
N LEU A 259 13.02 16.64 11.07
CA LEU A 259 13.23 17.37 12.32
C LEU A 259 14.67 17.90 12.46
N ILE A 260 15.63 17.30 11.75
CA ILE A 260 17.05 17.68 11.77
C ILE A 260 17.49 17.98 10.35
N ASP A 261 18.29 19.05 10.19
CA ASP A 261 18.83 19.44 8.89
C ASP A 261 19.59 18.27 8.24
N PRO A 262 19.13 17.79 7.08
CA PRO A 262 19.80 16.71 6.37
C PRO A 262 21.15 17.21 5.83
N THR A 263 22.18 16.37 5.90
CA THR A 263 23.53 16.78 5.44
C THR A 263 23.65 16.83 3.92
N GLY A 264 22.67 16.27 3.19
CA GLY A 264 22.53 16.37 1.73
C GLY A 264 21.23 17.07 1.33
N ARG A 265 21.29 17.91 0.29
CA ARG A 265 20.08 18.53 -0.29
C ARG A 265 19.32 17.51 -1.14
N PRO A 266 17.99 17.35 -0.95
CA PRO A 266 17.19 16.51 -1.81
C PRO A 266 17.03 17.17 -3.18
N LEU A 267 17.03 16.37 -4.25
CA LEU A 267 16.64 16.81 -5.59
C LEU A 267 15.21 16.36 -5.86
N ILE A 268 14.30 17.32 -5.92
CA ILE A 268 12.92 17.10 -6.37
C ILE A 268 12.76 17.81 -7.70
N ALA A 269 12.68 17.06 -8.80
CA ALA A 269 12.68 17.65 -10.13
C ALA A 269 11.85 16.86 -11.13
N ARG A 270 11.18 17.58 -12.05
CA ARG A 270 10.49 16.98 -13.20
C ARG A 270 9.41 15.94 -12.82
N ASN A 271 8.86 16.02 -11.61
CA ASN A 271 7.69 15.23 -11.25
C ASN A 271 6.45 15.91 -11.83
N ARG A 272 5.54 15.11 -12.41
CA ARG A 272 4.22 15.59 -12.84
C ARG A 272 3.23 15.22 -11.75
N ILE A 273 2.64 16.21 -11.08
CA ILE A 273 1.68 16.00 -9.99
C ILE A 273 0.33 16.60 -10.42
N VAL A 274 -0.72 15.79 -10.51
CA VAL A 274 -2.04 16.20 -11.02
C VAL A 274 -3.15 15.53 -10.24
N ASN A 275 -4.12 16.27 -9.71
CA ASN A 275 -5.40 15.67 -9.30
C ASN A 275 -6.41 15.96 -10.40
N THR A 276 -7.03 14.93 -10.96
CA THR A 276 -8.17 15.15 -11.86
C THR A 276 -9.41 15.39 -10.99
N ALA A 277 -10.03 16.56 -11.18
CA ALA A 277 -11.30 16.93 -10.55
C ALA A 277 -12.47 16.37 -11.35
#